data_AF-A0AB74TRH4-F1
#
_entry.id   AF-A0AB74TRH4-F1
#
_cell.length_a   1.000
_cell.length_b   1.000
_cell.length_c   1.000
_cell.angle_alpha   90.00
_cell.angle_beta   90.00
_cell.angle_gamma   90.00
#
_symmetry.space_group_name_H-M   'P 1'
#
loop_
_entity.id
_entity.type
_entity.pdbx_description
1 polymer ?
#
loop_
_entity_poly.entity_id
_entity_poly.type
_entity_poly.pdbx_seq_one_letter_code
_entity_poly.pdbx_strand_id
1 'polypeptide(L)'
;MAKAKYKDYLTEDGLLELESWARDGLTDEQIANNIGIARTTLYDWKNKYKDIADALKKGKRPVDVEVENTLLKVIHGYEYEEKDEWIEIDESGRKRKKVIRKTRYAKPDTTAIIFWLKARKPDIWRGMTKEFKEKLKAETEHLKADTKLKQHEAKVLDEEVAGGDQVFFIDSSEEMEAWLREHHTEQTERED
;
A
#
# COMPACT_ATOMS: atom_id res chain seq x y z
N MET A 1 -44.56 4.77 -9.79
CA MET A 1 -44.89 3.47 -10.42
C MET A 1 -43.65 2.56 -10.44
N ALA A 2 -43.28 1.96 -9.30
CA ALA A 2 -42.12 1.05 -9.19
C ALA A 2 -42.50 -0.42 -8.87
N LYS A 3 -43.80 -0.71 -8.69
CA LYS A 3 -44.31 -2.02 -8.25
C LYS A 3 -44.33 -3.10 -9.33
N ALA A 4 -43.91 -2.83 -10.56
CA ALA A 4 -43.94 -3.82 -11.66
C ALA A 4 -42.55 -4.30 -12.10
N LYS A 5 -41.54 -3.42 -12.11
CA LYS A 5 -40.20 -3.72 -12.66
C LYS A 5 -39.46 -4.85 -11.94
N TYR A 6 -39.72 -5.08 -10.64
CA TYR A 6 -39.00 -6.12 -9.91
C TYR A 6 -39.25 -7.54 -10.43
N LYS A 7 -40.41 -7.76 -11.08
CA LYS A 7 -40.76 -9.07 -11.64
C LYS A 7 -39.83 -9.46 -12.78
N ASP A 8 -39.41 -8.49 -13.59
CA ASP A 8 -38.47 -8.70 -14.69
C ASP A 8 -37.11 -9.14 -14.13
N TYR A 9 -36.72 -8.62 -12.97
CA TYR A 9 -35.49 -8.96 -12.25
C TYR A 9 -35.61 -10.15 -11.29
N LEU A 10 -36.76 -10.83 -11.26
CA LEU A 10 -36.92 -12.14 -10.63
C LEU A 10 -36.82 -13.30 -11.63
N THR A 11 -36.74 -12.98 -12.92
CA THR A 11 -36.49 -13.97 -13.97
C THR A 11 -35.01 -14.37 -13.98
N GLU A 12 -34.70 -15.52 -14.58
CA GLU A 12 -33.32 -15.99 -14.72
C GLU A 12 -32.42 -14.97 -15.43
N ASP A 13 -32.91 -14.38 -16.54
CA ASP A 13 -32.19 -13.36 -17.30
C ASP A 13 -31.96 -12.08 -16.49
N GLY A 14 -32.98 -11.62 -15.76
CA GLY A 14 -32.87 -10.42 -14.92
C GLY A 14 -31.92 -10.63 -13.73
N LEU A 15 -31.92 -11.81 -13.12
CA LEU A 15 -30.96 -12.17 -12.07
C LEU A 15 -29.54 -12.25 -12.63
N LEU A 16 -29.38 -12.79 -13.85
CA LEU A 16 -28.08 -12.85 -14.53
C LEU A 16 -27.55 -11.45 -14.84
N GLU A 17 -28.41 -10.52 -15.27
CA GLU A 17 -28.03 -9.12 -15.54
C GLU A 17 -27.56 -8.42 -14.25
N LEU A 18 -28.29 -8.60 -13.14
CA LEU A 18 -27.87 -8.09 -11.82
C LEU A 18 -26.54 -8.69 -11.36
N GLU A 19 -26.35 -10.00 -11.52
CA GLU A 19 -25.09 -10.68 -11.21
C GLU A 19 -23.95 -10.12 -12.07
N SER A 20 -24.19 -9.87 -13.36
CA SER A 20 -23.20 -9.30 -14.28
C SER A 20 -22.76 -7.91 -13.85
N TRP A 21 -23.70 -6.99 -13.60
CA TRP A 21 -23.35 -5.64 -13.15
C TRP A 21 -22.60 -5.63 -11.82
N ALA A 22 -22.99 -6.50 -10.89
CA ALA A 22 -22.28 -6.67 -9.64
C ALA A 22 -20.85 -7.21 -9.85
N ARG A 23 -20.65 -8.09 -10.84
CA ARG A 23 -19.33 -8.61 -11.24
C ARG A 23 -18.45 -7.56 -11.91
N ASP A 24 -19.05 -6.65 -12.65
CA ASP A 24 -18.37 -5.51 -13.26
C ASP A 24 -18.00 -4.42 -12.22
N GLY A 25 -18.31 -4.64 -10.93
CA GLY A 25 -17.96 -3.75 -9.84
C GLY A 25 -18.89 -2.55 -9.67
N LEU A 26 -20.08 -2.56 -10.28
CA LEU A 26 -21.03 -1.46 -10.13
C LEU A 26 -21.56 -1.37 -8.69
N THR A 27 -21.70 -0.14 -8.21
CA THR A 27 -22.34 0.13 -6.92
C THR A 27 -23.85 -0.11 -7.00
N ASP A 28 -24.49 -0.41 -5.86
CA ASP A 28 -25.95 -0.55 -5.77
C ASP A 28 -26.69 0.71 -6.29
N GLU A 29 -26.05 1.89 -6.26
CA GLU A 29 -26.60 3.13 -6.79
C GLU A 29 -26.57 3.18 -8.33
N GLN A 30 -25.46 2.78 -8.94
CA GLN A 30 -25.34 2.66 -10.40
C GLN A 30 -26.28 1.57 -10.94
N ILE A 31 -26.38 0.44 -10.24
CA ILE A 31 -27.32 -0.64 -10.60
C ILE A 31 -28.76 -0.14 -10.54
N ALA A 32 -29.16 0.58 -9.48
CA ALA A 32 -30.49 1.17 -9.39
C ALA A 32 -30.76 2.17 -10.54
N ASN A 33 -29.77 2.98 -10.91
CA ASN A 33 -29.86 3.90 -12.03
C ASN A 33 -30.02 3.18 -13.38
N ASN A 34 -29.29 2.09 -13.63
CA ASN A 34 -29.42 1.28 -14.85
C ASN A 34 -30.83 0.70 -15.00
N ILE A 35 -31.44 0.26 -13.89
CA ILE A 35 -32.83 -0.25 -13.85
C ILE A 35 -33.85 0.90 -13.98
N GLY A 36 -33.44 2.14 -13.70
CA GLY A 36 -34.31 3.31 -13.62
C GLY A 36 -35.23 3.27 -12.41
N ILE A 37 -34.68 2.93 -11.24
CA ILE A 37 -35.34 2.99 -9.93
C ILE A 37 -34.48 3.77 -8.93
N ALA A 38 -35.09 4.23 -7.84
CA ALA A 38 -34.33 4.83 -6.75
C ALA A 38 -33.52 3.76 -6.00
N ARG A 39 -32.33 4.11 -5.50
CA ARG A 39 -31.49 3.22 -4.68
C ARG A 39 -32.24 2.59 -3.49
N THR A 40 -33.12 3.36 -2.84
CA THR A 40 -33.98 2.85 -1.74
C THR A 40 -34.92 1.73 -2.19
N THR A 41 -35.39 1.78 -3.44
CA THR A 41 -36.25 0.75 -4.02
C THR A 41 -35.46 -0.55 -4.24
N LEU A 42 -34.21 -0.44 -4.68
CA LEU A 42 -33.33 -1.61 -4.81
C LEU A 42 -33.03 -2.25 -3.44
N TYR A 43 -32.84 -1.45 -2.39
CA TYR A 43 -32.72 -1.97 -1.02
C TYR A 43 -33.98 -2.72 -0.58
N ASP A 44 -35.17 -2.17 -0.85
CA ASP A 44 -36.43 -2.85 -0.55
C ASP A 44 -36.57 -4.18 -1.31
N TRP A 45 -36.09 -4.24 -2.56
CA TRP A 45 -36.09 -5.48 -3.35
C TRP A 45 -35.17 -6.52 -2.74
N LYS A 46 -33.94 -6.15 -2.38
CA LYS A 46 -32.99 -7.06 -1.71
C LYS A 46 -33.52 -7.60 -0.38
N ASN A 47 -34.28 -6.79 0.36
CA ASN A 47 -34.88 -7.21 1.62
C ASN A 47 -36.08 -8.16 1.42
N LYS A 48 -36.86 -7.96 0.36
CA LYS A 48 -38.08 -8.75 0.09
C LYS A 48 -37.82 -10.00 -0.74
N TYR A 49 -36.84 -9.96 -1.62
CA TYR A 49 -36.55 -11.00 -2.60
C TYR A 49 -35.12 -11.49 -2.44
N LYS A 50 -34.99 -12.68 -1.86
CA LYS A 50 -33.69 -13.28 -1.56
C LYS A 50 -32.88 -13.57 -2.83
N ASP A 51 -33.53 -13.96 -3.92
CA ASP A 51 -32.88 -14.30 -5.19
C ASP A 51 -32.10 -13.10 -5.77
N ILE A 52 -32.71 -11.90 -5.74
CA ILE A 52 -32.04 -10.64 -6.15
C ILE A 52 -30.84 -10.35 -5.24
N ALA A 53 -31.00 -10.53 -3.93
CA ALA A 53 -29.91 -10.30 -2.99
C ALA A 53 -28.75 -11.29 -3.20
N ASP A 54 -29.06 -12.55 -3.47
CA ASP A 54 -28.08 -13.61 -3.66
C ASP A 54 -27.37 -13.49 -5.03
N ALA A 55 -28.07 -13.10 -6.10
CA ALA A 55 -27.47 -12.77 -7.39
C ALA A 55 -26.44 -11.63 -7.27
N LEU A 56 -26.81 -10.52 -6.60
CA LEU A 56 -25.90 -9.41 -6.36
C LEU A 56 -24.70 -9.80 -5.48
N LYS A 57 -24.89 -10.63 -4.46
CA LYS A 57 -23.77 -11.12 -3.62
C LYS A 57 -22.83 -12.02 -4.40
N LYS A 58 -23.39 -12.94 -5.19
CA LYS A 58 -22.62 -13.86 -6.02
C LYS A 58 -21.80 -13.09 -7.07
N GLY A 59 -22.39 -12.07 -7.67
CA GLY A 59 -21.72 -11.19 -8.63
C GLY A 59 -20.53 -10.44 -8.03
N LYS A 60 -20.59 -10.02 -6.75
CA LYS A 60 -19.48 -9.29 -6.10
C LYS A 60 -18.26 -10.14 -5.77
N ARG A 61 -18.44 -11.46 -5.61
CA ARG A 61 -17.39 -12.38 -5.17
C ARG A 61 -16.10 -12.33 -6.02
N PRO A 62 -16.12 -12.29 -7.36
CA PRO A 62 -14.89 -12.20 -8.15
C PRO A 62 -14.10 -10.91 -7.87
N VAL A 63 -14.79 -9.77 -7.75
CA VAL A 63 -14.16 -8.47 -7.42
C VAL A 63 -13.59 -8.50 -6.01
N ASP A 64 -14.37 -9.02 -5.05
CA ASP A 64 -13.90 -9.17 -3.66
C ASP A 64 -12.64 -10.03 -3.59
N VAL A 65 -12.58 -11.14 -4.35
CA VAL A 65 -11.38 -12.02 -4.44
C VAL A 65 -10.17 -11.29 -5.03
N GLU A 66 -10.35 -10.44 -6.04
CA GLU A 66 -9.25 -9.65 -6.60
C GLU A 66 -8.71 -8.63 -5.60
N VAL A 67 -9.60 -7.97 -4.86
CA VAL A 67 -9.23 -7.06 -3.77
C VAL A 67 -8.50 -7.82 -2.67
N GLU A 68 -8.98 -9.00 -2.27
CA GLU A 68 -8.33 -9.87 -1.28
C GLU A 68 -6.92 -10.28 -1.73
N ASN A 69 -6.74 -10.65 -3.00
CA ASN A 69 -5.43 -10.99 -3.56
C ASN A 69 -4.48 -9.79 -3.55
N THR A 70 -4.98 -8.60 -3.87
CA THR A 70 -4.19 -7.37 -3.83
C THR A 70 -3.82 -7.01 -2.39
N LEU A 71 -4.77 -7.11 -1.47
CA LEU A 71 -4.55 -6.93 -0.03
C LEU A 71 -3.49 -7.90 0.48
N LEU A 72 -3.51 -9.16 0.03
CA LEU A 72 -2.52 -10.15 0.41
C LEU A 72 -1.11 -9.78 -0.05
N LYS A 73 -0.95 -9.21 -1.25
CA LYS A 73 0.34 -8.69 -1.73
C LYS A 73 0.82 -7.52 -0.86
N VAL A 74 -0.08 -6.61 -0.53
CA VAL A 74 0.19 -5.46 0.34
C VAL A 74 0.58 -5.91 1.76
N ILE A 75 -0.05 -6.97 2.29
CA ILE A 75 0.26 -7.56 3.59
C ILE A 75 1.64 -8.21 3.64
N HIS A 76 2.10 -8.82 2.55
CA HIS A 76 3.44 -9.44 2.51
C HIS A 76 4.54 -8.47 2.09
N GLY A 77 4.18 -7.30 1.57
CA GLY A 77 5.09 -6.47 0.79
C GLY A 77 5.30 -7.05 -0.61
N TYR A 78 5.62 -6.20 -1.57
CA TYR A 78 5.81 -6.60 -2.97
C TYR A 78 6.86 -5.73 -3.64
N GLU A 79 7.56 -6.29 -4.62
CA GLU A 79 8.47 -5.54 -5.46
C GLU A 79 7.70 -4.85 -6.59
N TYR A 80 8.07 -3.60 -6.89
CA TYR A 80 7.53 -2.85 -8.01
C TYR A 80 8.65 -2.16 -8.78
N GLU A 81 8.49 -2.11 -10.11
CA GLU A 81 9.39 -1.35 -10.97
C GLU A 81 8.90 0.10 -11.06
N GLU A 82 9.72 1.04 -10.62
CA GLU A 82 9.52 2.46 -10.89
C GLU A 82 10.28 2.82 -12.17
N LYS A 83 9.60 3.50 -13.10
CA LYS A 83 10.20 4.02 -14.32
C LYS A 83 10.45 5.50 -14.15
N ASP A 84 11.71 5.85 -13.99
CA ASP A 84 12.12 7.24 -14.05
C ASP A 84 12.41 7.59 -15.52
N GLU A 85 11.66 8.56 -16.07
CA GLU A 85 11.89 9.08 -17.42
C GLU A 85 12.46 10.50 -17.34
N TRP A 86 13.69 10.69 -17.82
CA TRP A 86 14.29 12.01 -18.00
C TRP A 86 14.57 12.27 -19.47
N ILE A 87 14.32 13.52 -19.88
CA ILE A 87 14.61 14.03 -21.21
C ILE A 87 15.96 14.74 -21.13
N GLU A 88 17.00 14.14 -21.72
CA GLU A 88 18.28 14.80 -21.94
C GLU A 88 18.19 15.56 -23.28
N ILE A 89 18.66 16.81 -23.30
CA ILE A 89 18.80 17.60 -24.53
C ILE A 89 20.29 17.60 -24.88
N ASP A 90 20.66 16.96 -25.99
CA ASP A 90 22.04 17.00 -26.50
C ASP A 90 22.43 18.44 -26.89
N GLU A 91 23.72 18.77 -26.94
CA GLU A 91 24.26 20.07 -27.38
C GLU A 91 23.77 20.51 -28.79
N SER A 92 23.24 19.59 -29.59
CA SER A 92 22.59 19.86 -30.90
C SER A 92 21.07 20.11 -30.83
N GLY A 93 20.48 20.28 -29.65
CA GLY A 93 19.04 20.52 -29.46
C GLY A 93 18.14 19.31 -29.70
N ARG A 94 18.71 18.10 -29.85
CA ARG A 94 17.95 16.85 -30.02
C ARG A 94 17.58 16.27 -28.67
N LYS A 95 16.29 16.02 -28.45
CA LYS A 95 15.76 15.40 -27.22
C LYS A 95 15.99 13.89 -27.28
N ARG A 96 16.77 13.34 -26.34
CA ARG A 96 16.89 11.90 -26.11
C ARG A 96 16.11 11.54 -24.84
N LYS A 97 15.27 10.50 -24.93
CA LYS A 97 14.52 9.96 -23.80
C LYS A 97 15.31 8.81 -23.19
N LYS A 98 15.77 8.95 -21.95
CA LYS A 98 16.40 7.85 -21.21
C LYS A 98 15.41 7.35 -20.16
N VAL A 99 15.11 6.05 -20.23
CA VAL A 99 14.20 5.37 -19.30
C VAL A 99 15.03 4.44 -18.44
N ILE A 100 15.13 4.73 -17.13
CA ILE A 100 15.80 3.84 -16.18
C ILE A 100 14.74 3.07 -15.41
N ARG A 101 14.86 1.74 -15.36
CA ARG A 101 14.02 0.87 -14.54
C ARG A 101 14.72 0.62 -13.22
N LYS A 102 14.09 0.97 -12.11
CA LYS A 102 14.58 0.65 -10.77
C LYS A 102 13.58 -0.26 -10.07
N THR A 103 14.04 -1.42 -9.60
CA THR A 103 13.24 -2.31 -8.78
C THR A 103 13.27 -1.80 -7.34
N ARG A 104 12.10 -1.49 -6.77
CA ARG A 104 11.95 -1.09 -5.36
C ARG A 104 11.07 -2.09 -4.62
N TYR A 105 11.33 -2.28 -3.34
CA TYR A 105 10.50 -3.10 -2.47
C TYR A 105 9.51 -2.23 -1.69
N ALA A 106 8.21 -2.44 -1.91
CA ALA A 106 7.16 -1.87 -1.08
C ALA A 106 7.05 -2.70 0.21
N LYS A 107 7.32 -2.04 1.34
CA LYS A 107 7.18 -2.67 2.66
C LYS A 107 5.71 -3.08 2.92
N PRO A 108 5.48 -4.12 3.72
CA PRO A 108 4.15 -4.49 4.19
C PRO A 108 3.35 -3.32 4.77
N ASP A 109 2.10 -3.14 4.36
CA ASP A 109 1.22 -2.13 4.98
C ASP A 109 0.67 -2.66 6.31
N THR A 110 1.20 -2.10 7.39
CA THR A 110 0.79 -2.44 8.76
C THR A 110 -0.69 -2.20 9.07
N THR A 111 -1.31 -1.20 8.43
CA THR A 111 -2.74 -0.89 8.63
C THR A 111 -3.62 -1.97 8.00
N ALA A 112 -3.29 -2.37 6.77
CA ALA A 112 -3.96 -3.48 6.08
C ALA A 112 -3.88 -4.78 6.88
N ILE A 113 -2.70 -5.08 7.44
CA ILE A 113 -2.48 -6.25 8.32
C ILE A 113 -3.38 -6.19 9.56
N ILE A 114 -3.46 -5.04 10.23
CA ILE A 114 -4.29 -4.88 11.44
C ILE A 114 -5.78 -5.09 11.12
N PHE A 115 -6.28 -4.50 10.02
CA PHE A 115 -7.68 -4.68 9.60
C PHE A 115 -7.98 -6.14 9.28
N TRP A 116 -7.09 -6.82 8.56
CA TRP A 116 -7.20 -8.24 8.25
C TRP A 116 -7.27 -9.10 9.52
N LEU A 117 -6.38 -8.86 10.48
CA LEU A 117 -6.33 -9.61 11.74
C LEU A 117 -7.58 -9.40 12.61
N LYS A 118 -8.12 -8.18 12.66
CA LYS A 118 -9.39 -7.87 13.32
C LYS A 118 -10.61 -8.56 12.69
N ALA A 119 -10.57 -8.81 11.39
CA ALA A 119 -11.63 -9.52 10.67
C ALA A 119 -11.51 -11.05 10.85
N ARG A 120 -10.28 -11.60 10.75
CA ARG A 120 -10.00 -13.05 10.76
C ARG A 120 -9.93 -13.66 12.16
N LYS A 121 -9.46 -12.92 13.16
CA LYS A 121 -9.29 -13.37 14.56
C LYS A 121 -9.92 -12.37 15.53
N PRO A 122 -11.25 -12.13 15.44
CA PRO A 122 -11.92 -11.11 16.23
C PRO A 122 -11.79 -11.35 17.74
N ASP A 123 -11.78 -12.61 18.19
CA ASP A 123 -11.71 -12.92 19.63
C ASP A 123 -10.40 -12.47 20.27
N ILE A 124 -9.29 -12.60 19.55
CA ILE A 124 -7.95 -12.20 20.00
C ILE A 124 -7.77 -10.68 19.86
N TRP A 125 -8.24 -10.10 18.75
CA TRP A 125 -7.95 -8.71 18.40
C TRP A 125 -9.00 -7.70 18.88
N ARG A 126 -10.26 -8.10 19.10
CA ARG A 126 -11.31 -7.25 19.71
C ARG A 126 -11.30 -7.39 21.24
N GLY A 127 -10.99 -8.58 21.75
CA GLY A 127 -10.80 -8.89 23.17
C GLY A 127 -9.43 -8.52 23.73
N MET A 128 -8.70 -7.57 23.12
CA MET A 128 -7.39 -7.15 23.61
C MET A 128 -7.48 -6.65 25.06
N THR A 129 -6.86 -7.39 25.97
CA THR A 129 -6.71 -7.02 27.38
C THR A 129 -5.96 -5.69 27.50
N LYS A 130 -6.23 -4.94 28.57
CA LYS A 130 -5.61 -3.63 28.83
C LYS A 130 -4.07 -3.71 28.80
N GLU A 131 -3.53 -4.79 29.35
CA GLU A 131 -2.09 -5.10 29.42
C GLU A 131 -1.46 -5.25 28.02
N PHE A 132 -2.13 -5.90 27.09
CA PHE A 132 -1.61 -6.05 25.72
C PHE A 132 -1.62 -4.72 24.97
N LYS A 133 -2.63 -3.87 25.18
CA LYS A 133 -2.66 -2.51 24.63
C LYS A 133 -1.54 -1.64 25.19
N GLU A 134 -1.24 -1.77 26.48
CA GLU A 134 -0.13 -1.07 27.13
C GLU A 134 1.23 -1.54 26.59
N LYS A 135 1.42 -2.85 26.38
CA LYS A 135 2.63 -3.41 25.76
C LYS A 135 2.83 -2.92 24.32
N LEU A 136 1.78 -2.98 23.50
CA LEU A 136 1.79 -2.44 22.13
C LEU A 136 2.15 -0.95 22.11
N LYS A 137 1.56 -0.17 23.02
CA LYS A 137 1.86 1.25 23.14
C LYS A 137 3.34 1.47 23.47
N ALA A 138 3.89 0.75 24.45
CA ALA A 138 5.30 0.83 24.80
C ALA A 138 6.21 0.48 23.61
N GLU A 139 5.91 -0.60 22.91
CA GLU A 139 6.67 -1.06 21.74
C GLU A 139 6.61 -0.05 20.57
N THR A 140 5.45 0.58 20.35
CA THR A 140 5.33 1.65 19.34
C THR A 140 6.08 2.92 19.72
N GLU A 141 6.15 3.28 21.00
CA GLU A 141 6.93 4.45 21.43
C GLU A 141 8.44 4.19 21.31
N HIS A 142 8.90 2.97 21.63
CA HIS A 142 10.28 2.56 21.34
C HIS A 142 10.61 2.64 19.84
N LEU A 143 9.77 2.08 18.97
CA LEU A 143 9.99 2.14 17.53
C LEU A 143 10.01 3.58 16.98
N LYS A 144 9.17 4.46 17.53
CA LYS A 144 9.20 5.90 17.18
C LYS A 144 10.49 6.57 17.64
N ALA A 145 10.99 6.23 18.83
CA ALA A 145 12.26 6.73 19.32
C ALA A 145 13.43 6.28 18.42
N ASP A 146 13.48 4.99 18.07
CA ASP A 146 14.49 4.43 17.17
C ASP A 146 14.43 5.07 15.77
N THR A 147 13.23 5.34 15.26
CA THR A 147 13.04 6.02 13.97
C THR A 147 13.52 7.47 14.04
N LYS A 148 13.24 8.18 15.15
CA LYS A 148 13.75 9.55 15.36
C LYS A 148 15.27 9.57 15.47
N LEU A 149 15.86 8.58 16.14
CA LEU A 149 17.31 8.45 16.23
C LEU A 149 17.91 8.25 14.83
N LYS A 150 17.42 7.29 14.04
CA LYS A 150 17.86 7.09 12.66
C LYS A 150 17.68 8.32 11.77
N GLN A 151 16.59 9.06 11.94
CA GLN A 151 16.36 10.32 11.22
C GLN A 151 17.35 11.41 11.64
N HIS A 152 17.70 11.47 12.93
CA HIS A 152 18.70 12.40 13.43
C HIS A 152 20.10 12.03 12.95
N GLU A 153 20.49 10.76 13.04
CA GLU A 153 21.74 10.22 12.50
C GLU A 153 21.87 10.52 11.00
N ALA A 154 20.81 10.30 10.21
CA ALA A 154 20.80 10.64 8.78
C ALA A 154 20.97 12.16 8.53
N LYS A 155 20.38 13.02 9.38
CA LYS A 155 20.56 14.47 9.27
C LYS A 155 21.96 14.93 9.64
N VAL A 156 22.55 14.33 10.68
CA VAL A 156 23.94 14.62 11.08
C VAL A 156 24.89 14.24 9.94
N LEU A 157 24.69 13.07 9.32
CA LEU A 157 25.45 12.67 8.14
C LEU A 157 25.27 13.65 6.97
N ASP A 158 24.03 14.09 6.66
CA ASP A 158 23.78 15.07 5.61
C ASP A 158 24.43 16.44 5.91
N GLU A 159 24.47 16.87 7.17
CA GLU A 159 25.10 18.12 7.63
C GLU A 159 26.64 18.05 7.57
N GLU A 160 27.24 16.91 7.94
CA GLU A 160 28.68 16.65 7.81
C GLU A 160 29.12 16.64 6.33
N VAL A 161 28.33 16.01 5.45
CA VAL A 161 28.55 16.04 3.98
C VAL A 161 28.44 17.47 3.42
N ALA A 162 27.53 18.30 3.95
CA ALA A 162 27.37 19.70 3.53
C ALA A 162 28.49 20.63 4.05
N GLY A 163 29.22 20.22 5.09
CA GLY A 163 30.34 20.95 5.71
C GLY A 163 31.62 20.98 4.87
N GLY A 164 31.69 20.22 3.77
CA GLY A 164 32.83 20.19 2.85
C GLY A 164 33.85 19.08 3.12
N ASP A 165 33.61 18.21 4.10
CA ASP A 165 34.45 17.04 4.35
C ASP A 165 34.06 15.89 3.39
N GLN A 166 35.08 15.28 2.75
CA GLN A 166 34.87 14.14 1.86
C GLN A 166 34.49 12.89 2.68
N VAL A 167 33.23 12.45 2.53
CA VAL A 167 32.76 11.19 3.11
C VAL A 167 33.17 10.03 2.22
N PHE A 168 34.05 9.16 2.72
CA PHE A 168 34.45 7.92 2.06
C PHE A 168 33.57 6.76 2.55
N PHE A 169 32.90 6.08 1.62
CA PHE A 169 32.20 4.83 1.90
C PHE A 169 33.23 3.69 1.84
N ILE A 170 33.47 3.06 2.98
CA ILE A 170 34.47 1.99 3.13
C ILE A 170 33.71 0.66 3.24
N ASP A 171 33.78 -0.16 2.19
CA ASP A 171 32.97 -1.37 2.06
C ASP A 171 33.71 -2.64 2.54
N SER A 172 34.97 -2.52 2.99
CA SER A 172 35.72 -3.62 3.59
C SER A 172 36.72 -3.18 4.67
N SER A 173 37.05 -4.12 5.57
CA SER A 173 38.04 -3.91 6.63
C SER A 173 39.45 -3.63 6.09
N GLU A 174 39.78 -4.12 4.88
CA GLU A 174 41.09 -3.86 4.25
C GLU A 174 41.17 -2.43 3.70
N GLU A 175 40.06 -1.89 3.19
CA GLU A 175 39.95 -0.50 2.72
C GLU A 175 40.01 0.50 3.89
N MET A 176 39.42 0.16 5.05
CA MET A 176 39.52 0.96 6.28
C MET A 176 40.97 1.10 6.75
N GLU A 177 41.69 -0.02 6.82
CA GLU A 177 43.09 -0.08 7.26
C GLU A 177 44.03 0.61 6.26
N ALA A 178 43.72 0.59 4.95
CA ALA A 178 44.47 1.36 3.95
C ALA A 178 44.27 2.87 4.11
N TRP A 179 43.01 3.31 4.29
CA TRP A 179 42.68 4.73 4.48
C TRP A 179 43.28 5.30 5.76
N LEU A 180 43.20 4.57 6.88
CA LEU A 180 43.81 4.96 8.15
C LEU A 180 45.33 5.10 8.05
N ARG A 181 46.01 4.25 7.26
CA ARG A 181 47.46 4.36 7.03
C ARG A 181 47.87 5.60 6.23
N GLU A 182 47.06 6.03 5.28
CA GLU A 182 47.33 7.23 4.48
C GLU A 182 47.03 8.54 5.25
N HIS A 183 46.04 8.54 6.14
CA HIS A 183 45.58 9.76 6.82
C HIS A 183 46.09 9.92 8.26
N HIS A 184 46.73 8.90 8.87
CA HIS A 184 47.41 9.05 10.16
C HIS A 184 48.82 9.69 10.08
N THR A 185 49.43 9.76 8.90
CA THR A 185 50.76 10.38 8.73
C THR A 185 50.75 11.91 8.87
N GLU A 186 49.61 12.58 8.68
CA GLU A 186 49.53 14.05 8.73
C GLU A 186 49.34 14.64 10.14
N GLN A 187 48.99 13.83 11.15
CA GLN A 187 48.86 14.34 12.54
C GLN A 187 50.19 14.36 13.31
N THR A 188 51.20 13.59 12.89
CA THR A 188 52.52 13.57 13.54
C THR A 188 53.50 14.63 13.05
N GLU A 189 53.25 15.30 11.91
CA GLU A 189 54.16 16.34 11.37
C GLU A 189 53.73 17.79 11.72
N ARG A 190 52.73 17.97 12.60
CA ARG A 190 52.25 19.29 13.04
C ARG A 190 52.58 19.65 14.49
N GLU A 191 53.31 18.79 15.20
CA GLU A 191 53.73 19.02 16.60
C GLU A 191 55.26 19.10 16.81
N ASP A 192 56.07 19.24 15.75
CA ASP A 192 57.51 19.57 15.84
C ASP A 192 57.82 21.01 15.38
#